data_AF-A0A2P6NTD0-F1
#
_entry.id   AF-A0A2P6NTD0-F1
#
_cell.length_a   1.000
_cell.length_b   1.000
_cell.length_c   1.000
_cell.angle_alpha   90.00
_cell.angle_beta   90.00
_cell.angle_gamma   90.00
#
_symmetry.space_group_name_H-M   'P 1'
#
loop_
_entity.id
_entity.type
_entity.pdbx_description
1 polymer ?
#
loop_
_entity_poly.entity_id
_entity_poly.type
_entity_poly.pdbx_seq_one_letter_code
_entity_poly.pdbx_strand_id
1 'polypeptide(L)'
;MTQTGGIDVEDHEAIRYYLGFNDDEMSFVEAVTYFLKSVGWTETWTVALVIFHIFSLILVISTRHMINLQMFLFFFFFGLAYISEPINKWGSENWSSFAERNYFDDHGSFITFMYSLPLIIILFVILINFLRIMSDLLVKCG
;
A
#
# COMPACT_ATOMS: atom_id res chain seq x y z
N MET A 1 -18.24 24.68 53.03
CA MET A 1 -17.14 24.93 52.08
C MET A 1 -16.52 23.58 51.75
N THR A 2 -16.84 23.14 50.53
CA THR A 2 -16.13 22.18 49.65
C THR A 2 -15.34 21.00 50.25
N GLN A 3 -15.85 19.79 50.01
CA GLN A 3 -15.07 18.55 49.85
C GLN A 3 -14.08 18.74 48.69
N THR A 4 -12.83 18.35 48.89
CA THR A 4 -11.92 17.97 47.80
C THR A 4 -11.55 16.52 48.02
N GLY A 5 -12.37 15.62 47.47
CA GLY A 5 -12.06 14.20 47.39
C GLY A 5 -10.83 14.02 46.50
N GLY A 6 -9.76 13.48 47.09
CA GLY A 6 -8.64 12.95 46.32
C GLY A 6 -9.19 11.82 45.46
N ILE A 7 -9.00 11.94 44.15
CA ILE A 7 -9.26 10.86 43.22
C ILE A 7 -8.16 9.82 43.49
N ASP A 8 -8.55 8.70 44.08
CA ASP A 8 -7.63 7.61 44.39
C ASP A 8 -7.09 7.02 43.09
N VAL A 9 -5.80 6.71 43.08
CA VAL A 9 -5.07 6.23 41.90
C VAL A 9 -5.62 4.87 41.40
N GLU A 10 -6.29 4.10 42.28
CA GLU A 10 -7.01 2.86 41.94
C GLU A 10 -8.18 3.08 40.97
N ASP A 11 -8.84 4.25 41.00
CA ASP A 11 -9.97 4.53 40.12
C ASP A 11 -9.53 4.68 38.66
N HIS A 12 -8.29 5.08 38.39
CA HIS A 12 -7.79 5.24 37.03
C HIS A 12 -7.61 3.90 36.29
N GLU A 13 -7.24 2.83 36.99
CA GLU A 13 -7.19 1.48 36.40
C GLU A 13 -8.58 0.86 36.27
N ALA A 14 -9.45 1.07 37.27
CA ALA A 14 -10.85 0.64 37.21
C ALA A 14 -11.60 1.31 36.05
N ILE A 15 -11.37 2.61 35.81
CA ILE A 15 -11.96 3.35 34.69
C ILE A 15 -11.49 2.78 33.34
N ARG A 16 -10.22 2.37 33.20
CA ARG A 16 -9.72 1.68 31.99
C ARG A 16 -10.42 0.34 31.76
N TYR A 17 -10.67 -0.41 32.82
CA TYR A 17 -11.39 -1.68 32.80
C TYR A 17 -12.89 -1.52 32.44
N TYR A 18 -13.58 -0.53 33.00
CA TYR A 18 -15.02 -0.29 32.73
C TYR A 18 -15.30 0.40 31.40
N LEU A 19 -14.36 1.19 30.85
CA LEU A 19 -14.50 1.84 29.54
C LEU A 19 -14.20 0.91 28.35
N GLY A 20 -13.75 -0.32 28.59
CA GLY A 20 -13.42 -1.25 27.51
C GLY A 20 -12.35 -0.72 26.54
N PHE A 21 -11.45 0.14 27.03
CA PHE A 21 -10.33 0.63 26.23
C PHE A 21 -9.28 -0.48 26.18
N ASN A 22 -9.41 -1.36 25.19
CA ASN A 22 -8.43 -2.39 24.89
C ASN A 22 -7.19 -1.73 24.27
N ASP A 23 -6.10 -1.66 25.04
CA ASP A 23 -4.77 -1.24 24.56
C ASP A 23 -4.10 -2.27 23.60
N ASP A 24 -4.79 -3.36 23.24
CA ASP A 24 -4.17 -4.58 22.67
C ASP A 24 -4.53 -4.92 21.20
N GLU A 25 -5.39 -4.17 20.52
CA GLU A 25 -5.60 -4.36 19.06
C GLU A 25 -5.23 -3.09 18.31
N MET A 26 -3.96 -2.98 17.88
CA MET A 26 -3.57 -1.96 16.91
C MET A 26 -4.43 -2.13 15.68
N SER A 27 -5.28 -1.13 15.40
CA SER A 27 -6.13 -1.17 14.22
C SER A 27 -5.25 -1.26 12.98
N PHE A 28 -5.72 -1.97 11.94
CA PHE A 28 -5.03 -2.03 10.66
C PHE A 28 -4.67 -0.62 10.13
N VAL A 29 -5.56 0.35 10.34
CA VAL A 29 -5.33 1.75 9.94
C VAL A 29 -4.15 2.36 10.69
N GLU A 30 -4.03 2.07 11.98
CA GLU A 30 -2.92 2.55 12.80
C GLU A 30 -1.61 1.89 12.36
N ALA A 31 -1.61 0.57 12.16
CA ALA A 31 -0.45 -0.16 11.67
C ALA A 31 0.07 0.39 10.33
N VAL A 32 -0.83 0.64 9.38
CA VAL A 32 -0.49 1.26 8.08
C VAL A 32 0.03 2.68 8.29
N THR A 33 -0.61 3.48 9.15
CA THR A 33 -0.20 4.86 9.41
C THR A 33 1.20 4.92 10.02
N TYR A 34 1.50 4.05 11.00
CA TYR A 34 2.82 3.94 11.59
C TYR A 34 3.87 3.50 10.58
N PHE A 35 3.56 2.49 9.76
CA PHE A 35 4.42 2.04 8.67
C PHE A 35 4.73 3.20 7.72
N LEU A 36 3.71 3.90 7.20
CA LEU A 36 3.89 5.01 6.26
C LEU A 36 4.71 6.16 6.89
N LYS A 37 4.49 6.48 8.16
CA LYS A 37 5.28 7.49 8.86
C LYS A 37 6.75 7.10 9.00
N SER A 38 7.05 5.81 9.07
CA SER A 38 8.43 5.31 9.19
C SER A 38 9.22 5.39 7.88
N VAL A 39 8.54 5.49 6.73
CA VAL A 39 9.17 5.51 5.39
C VAL A 39 9.91 6.83 5.15
N GLY A 40 11.09 6.74 4.53
CA GLY A 40 11.93 7.88 4.15
C GLY A 40 11.43 8.54 2.86
N TRP A 41 10.33 9.28 2.92
CA TRP A 41 9.67 9.88 1.74
C TRP A 41 10.54 10.85 0.92
N THR A 42 11.65 11.32 1.48
CA THR A 42 12.59 12.23 0.81
C THR A 42 13.73 11.50 0.11
N GLU A 43 13.89 10.19 0.33
CA GLU A 43 14.95 9.42 -0.31
C GLU A 43 14.70 9.30 -1.82
N THR A 44 15.73 9.54 -2.63
CA THR A 44 15.61 9.65 -4.09
C THR A 44 14.93 8.44 -4.73
N TRP A 45 15.26 7.23 -4.27
CA TRP A 45 14.68 5.99 -4.80
C TRP A 45 13.20 5.82 -4.40
N THR A 46 12.80 6.24 -3.20
CA THR A 46 11.40 6.21 -2.75
C THR A 46 10.56 7.20 -3.56
N VAL A 47 11.09 8.41 -3.77
CA VAL A 47 10.45 9.41 -4.65
C VAL A 47 10.31 8.88 -6.07
N ALA A 48 11.38 8.26 -6.61
CA ALA A 48 11.34 7.65 -7.94
C ALA A 48 10.28 6.54 -8.05
N LEU A 49 10.12 5.71 -7.01
CA LEU A 49 9.09 4.67 -6.95
C LEU A 49 7.67 5.26 -6.97
N VAL A 50 7.42 6.32 -6.19
CA VAL A 50 6.12 7.02 -6.19
C VAL A 50 5.83 7.63 -7.56
N ILE A 51 6.82 8.30 -8.17
CA ILE A 51 6.70 8.87 -9.52
C ILE A 51 6.39 7.77 -10.54
N PHE A 52 7.07 6.63 -10.46
CA PHE A 52 6.81 5.47 -11.32
C PHE A 52 5.34 5.02 -11.25
N HIS A 53 4.76 4.93 -10.06
CA HIS A 53 3.35 4.55 -9.90
C HIS A 53 2.39 5.59 -10.48
N ILE A 54 2.63 6.88 -10.19
CA ILE A 54 1.80 7.98 -10.72
C ILE A 54 1.85 7.99 -12.25
N PHE A 55 3.05 7.90 -12.82
CA PHE A 55 3.25 7.86 -14.26
C PHE A 55 2.57 6.64 -14.89
N SER A 56 2.72 5.46 -14.27
CA SER A 56 2.09 4.22 -14.72
C SER A 56 0.56 4.33 -14.73
N LEU A 57 -0.02 4.93 -13.69
CA LEU A 57 -1.46 5.16 -13.60
C LEU A 57 -1.94 6.13 -14.69
N ILE A 58 -1.22 7.24 -14.90
CA ILE A 58 -1.51 8.19 -15.98
C ILE A 58 -1.44 7.50 -17.34
N LEU A 59 -0.41 6.69 -17.59
CA LEU A 59 -0.23 5.93 -18.82
C LEU A 59 -1.40 4.99 -19.06
N VAL A 60 -1.81 4.23 -18.05
CA VAL A 60 -2.95 3.30 -18.13
C VAL A 60 -4.25 4.05 -18.41
N ILE A 61 -4.52 5.16 -17.72
CA ILE A 61 -5.75 5.94 -17.93
C ILE A 61 -5.77 6.56 -19.33
N SER A 62 -4.63 7.11 -19.78
CA SER A 62 -4.52 7.79 -21.07
C SER A 62 -4.65 6.82 -22.25
N THR A 63 -4.24 5.56 -22.05
CA THR A 63 -4.26 4.52 -23.10
C THR A 63 -5.50 3.62 -23.04
N ARG A 64 -6.53 3.97 -22.27
CA ARG A 64 -7.74 3.15 -22.04
C ARG A 64 -8.47 2.68 -23.30
N HIS A 65 -8.34 3.39 -24.42
CA HIS A 65 -8.96 3.01 -25.71
C HIS A 65 -8.06 2.12 -26.57
N MET A 66 -6.80 1.92 -26.18
CA MET A 66 -5.80 1.16 -26.92
C MET A 66 -5.69 -0.26 -26.36
N ILE A 67 -6.61 -1.14 -26.72
CA ILE A 67 -6.75 -2.50 -26.16
C ILE A 67 -5.43 -3.30 -26.22
N ASN A 68 -4.73 -3.26 -27.35
CA ASN A 68 -3.46 -3.99 -27.52
C ASN A 68 -2.38 -3.51 -26.53
N LEU A 69 -2.31 -2.20 -26.29
CA LEU A 69 -1.37 -1.64 -25.33
C LEU A 69 -1.81 -1.94 -23.89
N GLN A 70 -3.10 -1.90 -23.59
CA GLN A 70 -3.65 -2.29 -22.29
C GLN A 70 -3.34 -3.76 -21.95
N MET A 71 -3.41 -4.67 -22.93
CA MET A 71 -3.03 -6.09 -22.73
C MET A 71 -1.55 -6.21 -22.41
N PHE A 72 -0.70 -5.53 -23.18
CA PHE A 72 0.74 -5.50 -22.90
C PHE A 72 1.03 -4.95 -21.49
N LEU A 73 0.44 -3.81 -21.13
CA LEU A 73 0.62 -3.19 -19.82
C LEU A 73 0.13 -4.08 -18.69
N PHE A 74 -0.99 -4.81 -18.88
CA PHE A 74 -1.49 -5.76 -17.90
C PHE A 74 -0.43 -6.83 -17.57
N PHE A 75 0.11 -7.51 -18.58
CA PHE A 75 1.13 -8.54 -18.36
C PHE A 75 2.44 -7.96 -17.83
N PHE A 76 2.80 -6.75 -18.26
CA PHE A 76 3.98 -6.05 -17.76
C PHE A 76 3.86 -5.77 -16.24
N PHE A 77 2.78 -5.11 -15.79
CA PHE A 77 2.59 -4.81 -14.38
C PHE A 77 2.32 -6.05 -13.53
N PHE A 78 1.68 -7.08 -14.09
CA PHE A 78 1.52 -8.37 -13.44
C PHE A 78 2.87 -9.05 -13.22
N GLY A 79 3.73 -9.05 -14.24
CA GLY A 79 5.10 -9.57 -14.14
C GLY A 79 5.91 -8.81 -13.09
N LEU A 80 5.79 -7.48 -13.04
CA LEU A 80 6.42 -6.66 -12.00
C LEU A 80 5.94 -7.04 -10.59
N ALA A 81 4.63 -7.21 -10.39
CA ALA A 81 4.08 -7.62 -9.09
C ALA A 81 4.55 -9.04 -8.70
N TYR A 82 4.64 -9.94 -9.68
CA TYR A 82 5.11 -11.32 -9.48
C TYR A 82 6.55 -11.38 -8.98
N ILE A 83 7.43 -10.49 -9.47
CA ILE A 83 8.84 -10.46 -9.04
C ILE A 83 9.09 -9.64 -7.76
N SER A 84 8.04 -9.31 -7.00
CA SER A 84 8.17 -8.53 -5.76
C SER A 84 9.07 -9.19 -4.71
N GLU A 85 8.96 -10.50 -4.50
CA GLU A 85 9.83 -11.23 -3.56
C GLU A 85 11.32 -11.19 -3.97
N PRO A 86 11.69 -11.51 -5.24
CA PRO A 86 13.06 -11.30 -5.71
C PRO A 86 13.60 -9.88 -5.52
N ILE A 87 12.76 -8.86 -5.80
CA ILE A 87 13.13 -7.46 -5.59
C ILE A 87 13.36 -7.18 -4.10
N ASN A 88 12.51 -7.69 -3.23
CA ASN A 88 12.63 -7.52 -1.78
C ASN A 88 13.95 -8.13 -1.26
N LYS A 89 14.26 -9.34 -1.69
CA LYS A 89 15.53 -10.00 -1.32
C LYS A 89 16.73 -9.20 -1.80
N TRP A 90 16.73 -8.80 -3.07
CA TRP A 90 17.81 -7.98 -3.62
C TRP A 90 17.95 -6.65 -2.88
N GLY A 91 16.83 -6.00 -2.56
CA GLY A 91 16.81 -4.78 -1.76
C GLY A 91 17.40 -4.97 -0.38
N SER A 92 17.08 -6.08 0.31
CA SER A 92 17.63 -6.40 1.63
C SER A 92 19.14 -6.67 1.61
N GLU A 93 19.67 -7.18 0.50
CA GLU A 93 21.10 -7.41 0.33
C GLU A 93 21.87 -6.14 -0.09
N ASN A 94 21.22 -5.17 -0.75
CA ASN A 94 21.88 -4.03 -1.41
C ASN A 94 21.42 -2.65 -0.94
N TRP A 95 20.55 -2.55 0.07
CA TRP A 95 19.92 -1.30 0.53
C TRP A 95 20.92 -0.17 0.78
N SER A 96 22.09 -0.47 1.34
CA SER A 96 23.08 0.54 1.73
C SER A 96 23.68 1.30 0.55
N SER A 97 23.48 0.82 -0.68
CA SER A 97 23.90 1.51 -1.90
C SER A 97 22.93 2.62 -2.34
N PHE A 98 21.68 2.62 -1.86
CA PHE A 98 20.65 3.55 -2.32
C PHE A 98 19.73 4.12 -1.23
N ALA A 99 19.69 3.53 -0.05
CA ALA A 99 18.81 3.90 1.07
C ALA A 99 19.62 4.12 2.35
N GLU A 100 19.10 4.98 3.25
CA GLU A 100 19.75 5.26 4.53
C GLU A 100 19.59 4.12 5.55
N ARG A 101 18.58 3.27 5.36
CA ARG A 101 18.26 2.11 6.21
C ARG A 101 17.67 0.98 5.39
N ASN A 102 17.74 -0.23 5.93
CA ASN A 102 17.11 -1.39 5.29
C ASN A 102 15.60 -1.36 5.52
N TYR A 103 14.85 -1.14 4.45
CA TYR A 103 13.39 -1.22 4.46
C TYR A 103 12.86 -2.62 4.15
N PHE A 104 13.69 -3.49 3.58
CA PHE A 104 13.28 -4.78 3.03
C PHE A 104 13.41 -5.88 4.09
N ASP A 105 12.26 -6.28 4.63
CA ASP A 105 12.14 -7.31 5.66
C ASP A 105 11.83 -8.69 5.07
N ASP A 106 12.09 -9.75 5.85
CA ASP A 106 11.83 -11.15 5.44
C ASP A 106 10.35 -11.43 5.17
N HIS A 107 9.44 -10.68 5.81
CA HIS A 107 8.01 -10.79 5.59
C HIS A 107 7.54 -9.99 4.35
N GLY A 108 8.42 -9.21 3.73
CA GLY A 108 8.10 -8.38 2.57
C GLY A 108 7.03 -7.33 2.84
N SER A 109 6.92 -6.85 4.08
CA SER A 109 5.91 -5.87 4.47
C SER A 109 6.09 -4.59 3.67
N PHE A 110 7.33 -4.10 3.58
CA PHE A 110 7.63 -2.90 2.83
C PHE A 110 7.32 -3.03 1.34
N ILE A 111 7.83 -4.08 0.67
CA ILE A 111 7.62 -4.26 -0.77
C ILE A 111 6.13 -4.45 -1.08
N THR A 112 5.37 -5.08 -0.19
CA THR A 112 3.94 -5.25 -0.35
C THR A 112 3.23 -3.91 -0.40
N PHE A 113 3.45 -3.04 0.58
CA PHE A 113 2.76 -1.75 0.65
C PHE A 113 3.24 -0.73 -0.38
N MET A 114 4.54 -0.66 -0.64
CA MET A 114 5.14 0.41 -1.45
C MET A 114 5.28 0.06 -2.93
N TYR A 115 5.29 -1.22 -3.27
CA TYR A 115 5.49 -1.69 -4.64
C TYR A 115 4.30 -2.50 -5.15
N SER A 116 3.93 -3.58 -4.48
CA SER A 116 2.91 -4.50 -4.99
C SER A 116 1.50 -3.92 -4.92
N LEU A 117 1.11 -3.27 -3.82
CA LEU A 117 -0.24 -2.76 -3.65
C LEU A 117 -0.62 -1.68 -4.69
N PRO A 118 0.23 -0.66 -4.98
CA PRO A 118 -0.02 0.26 -6.08
C PRO A 118 -0.08 -0.42 -7.46
N LEU A 119 0.79 -1.40 -7.73
CA LEU A 119 0.74 -2.18 -8.98
C LEU A 119 -0.57 -2.94 -9.13
N ILE A 120 -1.07 -3.54 -8.05
CA ILE A 120 -2.36 -4.24 -8.02
C ILE A 120 -3.50 -3.26 -8.31
N ILE A 121 -3.48 -2.05 -7.74
CA ILE A 121 -4.48 -1.03 -8.05
C ILE A 121 -4.44 -0.65 -9.54
N ILE A 122 -3.25 -0.46 -10.12
CA ILE A 122 -3.07 -0.20 -11.55
C ILE A 122 -3.65 -1.36 -12.39
N LEU A 123 -3.38 -2.61 -12.01
CA LEU A 123 -3.94 -3.80 -12.65
C LEU A 123 -5.47 -3.83 -12.57
N PHE A 124 -6.07 -3.45 -11.44
CA PHE A 124 -7.52 -3.37 -11.29
C PHE A 124 -8.13 -2.30 -12.21
N VAL A 125 -7.47 -1.16 -12.41
CA VAL A 125 -7.93 -0.14 -13.36
C VAL A 125 -7.98 -0.69 -14.78
N ILE A 126 -6.93 -1.41 -15.20
CA ILE A 126 -6.89 -2.09 -16.49
C ILE A 126 -8.01 -3.13 -16.59
N LEU A 127 -8.19 -3.96 -15.55
CA LEU A 127 -9.22 -5.00 -15.51
C LEU A 127 -10.64 -4.43 -15.62
N ILE A 128 -10.95 -3.36 -14.90
CA ILE A 128 -12.25 -2.67 -14.99
C ILE A 128 -12.48 -2.15 -16.41
N ASN A 129 -11.45 -1.60 -17.05
CA ASN A 129 -11.55 -1.13 -18.43
C ASN A 129 -11.83 -2.29 -19.41
N PHE A 130 -11.15 -3.44 -19.25
CA PHE A 130 -11.43 -4.64 -20.03
C PHE A 130 -12.86 -5.14 -19.85
N LEU A 131 -13.34 -5.20 -18.60
CA LEU A 131 -14.71 -5.63 -18.31
C LEU A 131 -15.75 -4.74 -19.02
N ARG A 132 -15.57 -3.42 -19.00
CA ARG A 132 -16.45 -2.48 -19.71
C ARG A 132 -16.48 -2.75 -21.21
N ILE A 133 -15.31 -2.88 -21.83
CA ILE A 133 -15.19 -3.14 -23.28
C ILE A 133 -15.86 -4.47 -23.64
N MET A 134 -15.62 -5.53 -22.85
CA MET A 134 -16.20 -6.85 -23.06
C MET A 134 -17.73 -6.83 -22.93
N SER A 135 -18.27 -6.15 -21.92
CA SER A 135 -19.71 -5.99 -21.75
C SER A 135 -20.35 -5.26 -22.95
N ASP A 136 -19.72 -4.19 -23.43
CA ASP A 136 -20.21 -3.44 -24.59
C ASP A 136 -20.20 -4.30 -25.88
N LEU A 137 -19.20 -5.15 -26.05
CA LEU A 137 -19.11 -6.07 -27.18
C LEU A 137 -20.16 -7.18 -27.11
N LEU A 138 -20.40 -7.74 -25.92
CA LEU A 138 -21.38 -8.80 -25.72
C LEU A 138 -22.80 -8.30 -26.03
N VAL A 139 -23.16 -7.10 -25.56
CA VAL A 139 -24.48 -6.48 -25.83
C VAL A 139 -24.66 -6.13 -27.31
N LYS A 140 -23.59 -5.82 -28.05
CA LYS A 140 -23.67 -5.52 -29.49
C LYS A 140 -23.77 -6.75 -30.38
N CYS A 141 -23.36 -7.93 -29.89
CA CYS A 141 -23.32 -9.17 -30.66
C CYS A 141 -24.49 -10.13 -30.36
N GLY A 142 -25.26 -9.91 -29.30
CA GLY A 142 -26.46 -10.68 -28.95
C GLY A 142 -27.73 -9.97 -29.36
#